data_AF-A0A9D4Q620-F1
#
_entry.id   AF-A0A9D4Q620-F1
#
_cell.length_a   1.000
_cell.length_b   1.000
_cell.length_c   1.000
_cell.angle_alpha   90.00
_cell.angle_beta   90.00
_cell.angle_gamma   90.00
#
_symmetry.space_group_name_H-M   'P 1'
#
loop_
_entity.id
_entity.type
_entity.pdbx_description
1 polymer ?
#
loop_
_entity_poly.entity_id
_entity_poly.type
_entity_poly.pdbx_seq_one_letter_code
_entity_poly.pdbx_strand_id
1 'polypeptide(L)'
;MDLAMAREGLGEMDLSELRWCSLYESELKDHFMVTLDRSGALLGVSDFAGHQCTGAHVPDHKLVNFNTTLSVSIVNIAPGPDTQTYIRRMEQEKAERARGENADNRSFFAKYWMYIMPLLIFLLISGASNPEGQGGGNAAR
;
A
#
# COMPACT_ATOMS: atom_id res chain seq x y z
N MET A 1 -18.57 50.27 37.86
CA MET A 1 -18.34 50.33 39.32
C MET A 1 -18.30 48.88 39.79
N ASP A 2 -17.35 48.07 39.29
CA ASP A 2 -15.94 48.02 39.71
C ASP A 2 -15.78 47.91 41.22
N LEU A 3 -15.41 46.73 41.69
CA LEU A 3 -14.12 46.43 42.34
C LEU A 3 -14.03 44.89 42.50
N ALA A 4 -13.16 44.19 41.76
CA ALA A 4 -11.73 43.98 42.01
C ALA A 4 -11.40 42.83 43.00
N MET A 5 -11.08 41.66 42.42
CA MET A 5 -10.00 40.75 42.85
C MET A 5 -9.47 40.11 41.57
N ALA A 6 -8.18 39.95 41.30
CA ALA A 6 -6.94 40.53 41.80
C ALA A 6 -5.92 40.22 40.68
N ARG A 7 -5.05 41.18 40.39
CA ARG A 7 -3.95 41.05 39.43
C ARG A 7 -2.94 40.01 39.89
N GLU A 8 -2.36 39.25 38.96
CA GLU A 8 -0.91 39.15 38.81
C GLU A 8 -0.59 38.56 37.43
N GLY A 9 0.34 39.19 36.73
CA GLY A 9 0.62 38.92 35.33
C GLY A 9 1.15 37.51 35.11
N LEU A 10 0.54 36.81 34.17
CA LEU A 10 1.23 35.85 33.34
C LEU A 10 0.64 36.07 31.95
N GLY A 11 1.53 36.15 30.95
CA GLY A 11 1.18 36.42 29.57
C GLY A 11 0.03 35.56 29.10
N GLU A 12 -0.68 36.07 28.10
CA GLU A 12 -1.71 35.37 27.35
C GLU A 12 -1.23 33.96 26.99
N MET A 13 -1.47 33.03 27.90
CA MET A 13 -1.28 31.62 27.65
C MET A 13 -2.52 31.29 26.85
N ASP A 14 -2.36 31.37 25.54
CA ASP A 14 -3.24 30.79 24.54
C ASP A 14 -3.24 29.26 24.79
N LEU A 15 -3.92 28.86 25.87
CA LEU A 15 -4.06 27.47 26.29
C LEU A 15 -5.16 26.89 25.41
N SER A 16 -4.73 26.30 24.29
CA SER A 16 -5.37 25.18 23.60
C SER A 16 -6.91 25.17 23.68
N GLU A 17 -7.57 25.87 22.75
CA GLU A 17 -8.81 25.54 21.99
C GLU A 17 -10.01 24.82 22.66
N LEU A 18 -10.00 24.58 23.97
CA LEU A 18 -11.15 24.18 24.75
C LEU A 18 -11.83 25.44 25.22
N ARG A 19 -12.84 25.86 24.47
CA ARG A 19 -13.70 26.97 24.89
C ARG A 19 -14.43 26.55 26.16
N TRP A 20 -14.16 27.21 27.29
CA TRP A 20 -14.88 27.00 28.56
C TRP A 20 -16.41 27.06 28.40
N CYS A 21 -16.90 27.85 27.44
CA CYS A 21 -18.33 27.91 27.10
C CYS A 21 -18.88 26.55 26.61
N SER A 22 -18.07 25.73 25.94
CA SER A 22 -18.48 24.38 25.49
C SER A 22 -18.80 23.48 26.68
N LEU A 23 -17.97 23.52 27.73
CA LEU A 23 -18.16 22.76 28.96
C LEU A 23 -19.35 23.28 29.78
N TYR A 24 -19.52 24.60 29.85
CA TYR A 24 -20.66 25.25 30.49
C TYR A 24 -21.98 24.83 29.81
N GLU A 25 -22.05 24.94 28.48
CA GLU A 25 -23.24 24.56 27.70
C GLU A 25 -23.48 23.04 27.67
N SER A 26 -22.44 22.23 27.92
CA SER A 26 -22.54 20.77 28.06
C SER A 26 -23.03 20.30 29.43
N GLU A 27 -23.45 21.19 30.33
CA GLU A 27 -23.82 20.86 31.72
C GLU A 27 -22.66 20.22 32.51
N LEU A 28 -21.43 20.73 32.36
CA LEU A 28 -20.23 20.19 33.03
C LEU A 28 -19.98 18.70 32.72
N LYS A 29 -20.39 18.26 31.54
CA LYS A 29 -20.08 16.93 31.01
C LYS A 29 -18.81 16.98 30.19
N ASP A 30 -17.87 16.16 30.58
CA ASP A 30 -16.53 16.16 30.03
C ASP A 30 -16.12 14.76 29.59
N HIS A 31 -15.34 14.67 28.52
CA HIS A 31 -14.90 13.40 27.95
C HIS A 31 -13.41 13.42 27.64
N PHE A 32 -12.62 12.70 28.45
CA PHE A 32 -11.21 12.49 28.15
C PHE A 32 -11.01 11.16 27.44
N MET A 33 -10.28 11.20 26.34
CA MET A 33 -9.73 10.02 25.69
C MET A 33 -8.24 9.90 26.00
N VAL A 34 -7.89 8.82 26.68
CA VAL A 34 -6.53 8.46 27.06
C VAL A 34 -6.03 7.41 26.10
N THR A 35 -4.94 7.73 25.41
CA THR A 35 -4.26 6.82 24.48
C THR A 35 -3.06 6.19 25.19
N LEU A 36 -3.04 4.85 25.23
CA LEU A 36 -1.99 4.07 25.88
C LEU A 36 -1.24 3.22 24.85
N ASP A 37 0.04 2.96 25.13
CA ASP A 37 0.85 1.96 24.44
C ASP A 37 0.50 0.52 24.91
N ARG A 38 0.93 -0.50 24.17
CA ARG A 38 0.78 -1.92 24.55
C ARG A 38 1.43 -2.27 25.89
N SER A 39 2.46 -1.54 26.29
CA SER A 39 3.12 -1.66 27.59
C SER A 39 2.31 -1.04 28.74
N GLY A 40 1.22 -0.33 28.45
CA GLY A 40 0.46 0.47 29.40
C GLY A 40 1.03 1.88 29.63
N ALA A 41 2.06 2.28 28.89
CA ALA A 41 2.61 3.64 28.96
C ALA A 41 1.64 4.66 28.35
N LEU A 42 1.54 5.85 28.96
CA LEU A 42 0.71 6.94 28.45
C LEU A 42 1.34 7.55 27.19
N LEU A 43 0.60 7.53 26.08
CA LEU A 43 1.03 8.16 24.83
C LEU A 43 0.47 9.58 24.70
N GLY A 44 -0.78 9.78 25.11
CA GLY A 44 -1.41 11.09 25.03
C GLY A 44 -2.79 11.11 25.66
N VAL A 45 -3.22 12.31 26.04
CA VAL A 45 -4.56 12.59 26.54
C VAL A 45 -5.17 13.64 25.62
N SER A 46 -6.37 13.37 25.15
CA SER A 46 -7.19 14.30 24.39
C SER A 46 -8.48 14.55 25.14
N ASP A 47 -8.89 15.79 25.20
CA ASP A 47 -10.13 16.23 25.83
C ASP A 47 -11.12 16.72 24.77
N PHE A 48 -12.40 16.40 24.93
CA PHE A 48 -13.46 16.86 24.06
C PHE A 48 -14.76 17.14 24.84
N ALA A 49 -15.20 18.40 24.79
CA ALA A 49 -16.52 18.79 25.25
C ALA A 49 -17.53 18.73 24.09
N GLY A 50 -18.69 18.11 24.32
CA GLY A 50 -19.64 17.72 23.26
C GLY A 50 -20.50 18.83 22.67
N HIS A 51 -20.30 20.10 23.05
CA HIS A 51 -21.17 21.20 22.64
C HIS A 51 -20.42 22.32 21.90
N GLN A 52 -21.04 22.86 20.86
CA GLN A 52 -20.53 24.05 20.17
C GLN A 52 -21.03 25.28 20.91
N CYS A 53 -20.17 26.25 21.21
CA CYS A 53 -20.58 27.42 21.99
C CYS A 53 -21.57 28.27 21.19
N THR A 54 -22.81 28.34 21.66
CA THR A 54 -23.88 29.14 21.06
C THR A 54 -24.27 30.36 21.89
N GLY A 55 -23.71 30.49 23.11
CA GLY A 55 -24.06 31.52 24.08
C GLY A 55 -25.36 31.22 24.84
N ALA A 56 -25.76 29.94 24.90
CA ALA A 56 -26.98 29.53 25.57
C ALA A 56 -26.84 29.62 27.10
N HIS A 57 -27.88 30.13 27.77
CA HIS A 57 -27.93 30.16 29.23
C HIS A 57 -28.30 28.78 29.78
N VAL A 58 -27.41 28.19 30.58
CA VAL A 58 -27.65 26.92 31.27
C VAL A 58 -28.08 27.21 32.71
N PRO A 59 -29.17 26.61 33.20
CA PRO A 59 -29.67 26.90 34.53
C PRO A 59 -28.77 26.30 35.62
N ASP A 60 -28.52 27.06 36.69
CA ASP A 60 -27.53 26.77 37.74
C ASP A 60 -27.65 25.38 38.39
N HIS A 61 -28.86 24.82 38.47
CA HIS A 61 -29.10 23.48 39.02
C HIS A 61 -28.42 22.36 38.21
N LYS A 62 -28.08 22.60 36.94
CA LYS A 62 -27.32 21.68 36.09
C LYS A 62 -25.81 21.82 36.24
N LEU A 63 -25.34 22.90 36.87
CA LEU A 63 -23.91 23.18 37.08
C LEU A 63 -23.36 22.69 38.43
N VAL A 64 -24.15 21.93 39.17
CA VAL A 64 -23.77 21.45 40.50
C VAL A 64 -22.88 20.20 40.42
N ASN A 65 -23.08 19.36 39.41
CA ASN A 65 -22.39 18.07 39.28
C ASN A 65 -21.44 18.10 38.07
N PHE A 66 -20.18 17.77 38.31
CA PHE A 66 -19.19 17.56 37.26
C PHE A 66 -19.21 16.09 36.85
N ASN A 67 -19.48 15.78 35.58
CA ASN A 67 -19.56 14.41 35.09
C ASN A 67 -18.47 14.16 34.04
N THR A 68 -17.42 13.46 34.44
CA THR A 68 -16.29 13.12 33.58
C THR A 68 -16.36 11.68 33.13
N THR A 69 -16.37 11.45 31.82
CA THR A 69 -16.27 10.13 31.23
C THR A 69 -14.87 9.91 30.69
N LEU A 70 -14.25 8.79 31.05
CA LEU A 70 -12.92 8.41 30.58
C LEU A 70 -13.03 7.29 29.55
N SER A 71 -12.45 7.50 28.36
CA SER A 71 -12.30 6.49 27.31
C SER A 71 -10.83 6.13 27.17
N VAL A 72 -10.51 4.84 27.21
CA VAL A 72 -9.12 4.37 27.10
C VAL A 72 -8.96 3.62 25.78
N SER A 73 -8.07 4.10 24.92
CA SER A 73 -7.74 3.47 23.64
C SER A 73 -6.29 2.99 23.64
N ILE A 74 -6.07 1.70 23.40
CA ILE A 74 -4.74 1.11 23.31
C ILE A 74 -4.34 1.08 21.83
N VAL A 75 -3.17 1.64 21.50
CA VAL A 75 -2.70 1.64 20.11
C VAL A 75 -2.30 0.22 19.68
N ASN A 76 -2.91 -0.24 18.59
CA ASN A 76 -2.52 -1.49 17.95
C ASN A 76 -1.67 -1.19 16.72
N ILE A 77 -0.58 -1.93 16.57
CA ILE A 77 0.30 -1.80 15.39
C ILE A 77 -0.48 -2.35 14.21
N ALA A 78 -0.53 -1.58 13.13
CA ALA A 78 -1.17 -2.00 11.89
C ALA A 78 -0.57 -3.34 11.42
N PRO A 79 -1.39 -4.25 10.86
CA PRO A 79 -0.86 -5.45 10.22
C PRO A 79 0.14 -5.02 9.14
N GLY A 80 1.35 -5.59 9.19
CA GLY A 80 2.40 -5.31 8.21
C GLY A 80 1.91 -5.60 6.78
N PRO A 81 2.51 -4.95 5.76
CA PRO A 81 2.06 -5.10 4.38
C PRO A 81 2.11 -6.57 3.96
N ASP A 82 1.08 -7.03 3.26
CA ASP A 82 0.98 -8.40 2.74
C ASP A 82 2.06 -8.64 1.67
N THR A 83 3.24 -9.05 2.10
CA THR A 83 4.35 -9.45 1.23
C THR A 83 4.12 -10.80 0.58
N GLN A 84 3.11 -11.59 0.99
CA GLN A 84 2.87 -12.91 0.41
C GLN A 84 2.41 -12.80 -1.04
N THR A 85 1.60 -11.79 -1.37
CA THR A 85 1.15 -11.57 -2.74
C THR A 85 2.33 -11.19 -3.65
N TYR A 86 3.27 -10.37 -3.17
CA TYR A 86 4.46 -10.01 -3.92
C TYR A 86 5.42 -11.20 -4.09
N ILE A 87 5.64 -11.99 -3.03
CA ILE A 87 6.48 -13.20 -3.08
C ILE A 87 5.93 -14.21 -4.09
N ARG A 88 4.62 -14.49 -4.06
CA ARG A 88 3.98 -15.43 -5.01
C ARG A 88 4.11 -14.96 -6.46
N ARG A 89 3.95 -13.65 -6.72
CA ARG A 89 4.16 -13.07 -8.05
C ARG A 89 5.61 -13.23 -8.51
N MET A 90 6.58 -12.98 -7.63
CA MET A 90 8.00 -13.19 -7.95
C MET A 90 8.34 -14.67 -8.19
N GLU A 91 7.78 -15.59 -7.40
CA GLU A 91 7.98 -17.03 -7.57
C GLU A 91 7.39 -17.51 -8.90
N GLN A 92 6.21 -17.02 -9.27
CA GLN A 92 5.58 -17.32 -10.56
C GLN A 92 6.41 -16.80 -11.74
N GLU A 93 6.90 -15.56 -11.68
CA GLU A 93 7.73 -14.98 -12.74
C GLU A 93 9.06 -15.73 -12.88
N LYS A 94 9.68 -16.13 -11.77
CA LYS A 94 10.89 -16.98 -11.79
C LYS A 94 10.60 -18.36 -12.39
N ALA A 95 9.45 -18.96 -12.08
CA ALA A 95 9.06 -20.25 -12.64
C ALA A 95 8.81 -20.17 -14.15
N GLU A 96 8.22 -19.08 -14.63
CA GLU A 96 8.00 -18.84 -16.07
C GLU A 96 9.31 -18.56 -16.81
N ARG A 97 10.23 -17.77 -16.23
CA ARG A 97 11.58 -17.54 -16.80
C ARG A 97 12.39 -18.84 -16.89
N ALA A 98 12.37 -19.67 -15.85
CA ALA A 98 13.08 -20.97 -15.86
C ALA A 98 12.46 -21.98 -16.85
N ARG A 99 11.15 -21.90 -17.11
CA ARG A 99 10.49 -22.72 -18.14
C ARG A 99 10.80 -22.22 -19.55
N GLY A 100 10.95 -20.90 -19.75
CA GLY A 100 11.29 -20.30 -21.04
C GLY A 100 12.73 -20.56 -21.51
N GLU A 101 13.68 -20.73 -20.58
CA GLU A 101 15.09 -20.96 -20.90
C GLU A 101 15.39 -22.39 -21.41
N ASN A 102 14.51 -23.36 -21.10
CA ASN A 102 14.64 -24.75 -21.54
C ASN A 102 13.96 -25.05 -22.89
N ALA A 103 13.18 -24.09 -23.42
CA ALA A 103 12.69 -24.16 -24.79
C ALA A 103 13.77 -23.59 -25.71
N ASP A 104 14.68 -24.47 -26.13
CA ASP A 104 15.69 -24.24 -27.16
C ASP A 104 15.04 -23.69 -28.45
N ASN A 105 14.77 -22.39 -28.51
CA ASN A 105 14.31 -21.64 -29.68
C ASN A 105 15.44 -21.44 -30.70
N ARG A 106 16.35 -22.41 -30.82
CA ARG A 106 17.33 -22.44 -31.89
C ARG A 106 16.53 -22.86 -33.12
N SER A 107 16.24 -21.89 -34.01
CA SER A 107 15.53 -22.10 -35.27
C SER A 107 15.90 -23.45 -35.88
N PHE A 108 14.91 -24.27 -36.28
CA PHE A 108 15.13 -25.62 -36.79
C PHE A 108 16.24 -25.68 -37.86
N PHE A 109 16.36 -24.65 -38.70
CA PHE A 109 17.45 -24.49 -39.66
C PHE A 109 18.84 -24.50 -39.01
N ALA A 110 19.04 -23.83 -37.88
CA ALA A 110 20.32 -23.78 -37.18
C ALA A 110 20.77 -25.16 -36.65
N LYS A 111 19.81 -26.02 -36.27
CA LYS A 111 20.11 -27.39 -35.81
C LYS A 111 20.42 -28.34 -36.97
N TYR A 112 19.74 -28.18 -38.10
CA TYR A 112 19.79 -29.14 -39.21
C TYR A 112 20.68 -28.72 -40.39
N TRP A 113 21.16 -27.48 -40.44
CA TRP A 113 22.04 -26.99 -41.52
C TRP A 113 23.29 -27.85 -41.73
N MET A 114 23.91 -28.32 -40.63
CA MET A 114 25.08 -29.20 -40.68
C MET A 114 24.79 -30.53 -41.39
N TYR A 115 23.55 -31.01 -41.39
CA TYR A 115 23.16 -32.27 -42.05
C TYR A 115 22.62 -32.04 -43.46
N ILE A 116 21.91 -30.94 -43.68
CA ILE A 116 21.35 -30.58 -44.99
C ILE A 116 22.48 -30.36 -46.01
N MET A 117 23.56 -29.68 -45.62
CA MET A 117 24.70 -29.39 -46.51
C MET A 117 25.39 -30.65 -47.08
N PRO A 118 25.84 -31.62 -46.26
CA PRO A 118 26.45 -32.85 -46.77
C PRO A 118 25.51 -33.69 -47.65
N LEU A 119 24.22 -33.73 -47.32
CA LEU A 119 23.22 -34.52 -48.06
C LEU A 119 23.01 -33.95 -49.47
N LEU A 120 22.97 -32.62 -49.61
CA LEU A 120 22.90 -31.94 -50.91
C LEU A 120 24.17 -32.15 -51.73
N ILE A 121 25.36 -32.12 -51.11
CA ILE A 121 26.62 -32.40 -51.80
C ILE A 121 26.65 -33.83 -52.33
N PHE A 122 26.26 -34.82 -51.50
CA PHE A 122 26.15 -36.21 -51.93
C PHE A 122 25.13 -36.37 -53.07
N LEU A 123 23.96 -35.75 -52.98
CA LEU A 123 22.94 -35.81 -54.02
C LEU A 123 23.43 -35.20 -55.35
N LEU A 124 24.16 -34.08 -55.29
CA LEU A 124 24.73 -33.44 -56.48
C LEU A 124 25.84 -34.28 -57.10
N ILE A 125 26.74 -34.86 -56.30
CA ILE A 125 27.80 -35.73 -56.82
C ILE A 125 27.22 -37.02 -57.39
N SER A 126 26.25 -37.65 -56.71
CA SER A 126 25.58 -38.87 -57.20
C SER A 126 24.65 -38.61 -58.39
N GLY A 127 24.08 -37.41 -58.51
CA GLY A 127 23.32 -36.99 -59.69
C GLY A 127 24.22 -36.60 -60.88
N ALA A 128 25.40 -36.06 -60.61
CA ALA A 128 26.40 -35.71 -61.62
C ALA A 128 27.27 -36.90 -62.06
N SER A 129 27.37 -37.97 -61.25
CA SER A 129 28.12 -39.18 -61.56
C SER A 129 27.31 -40.26 -62.30
N ASN A 130 26.16 -39.90 -62.89
CA ASN A 130 25.47 -40.74 -63.87
C ASN A 130 25.84 -40.26 -65.29
N PRO A 131 26.82 -40.89 -65.96
CA PRO A 131 27.26 -40.45 -67.29
C PRO A 131 26.33 -40.81 -68.46
N GLU A 132 25.11 -41.30 -68.23
CA GLU A 132 24.13 -41.55 -69.31
C GLU A 132 22.75 -40.98 -68.96
N GLY A 133 22.54 -39.71 -69.28
CA GLY A 133 21.28 -39.01 -69.04
C GLY A 133 21.18 -37.63 -69.68
N GLN A 134 21.84 -37.42 -70.82
CA GLN A 134 21.57 -36.28 -71.71
C GLN A 134 20.18 -36.49 -72.33
N GLY A 135 19.19 -35.68 -71.95
CA GLY A 135 17.85 -35.80 -72.52
C GLY A 135 16.91 -34.63 -72.22
N GLY A 136 17.00 -33.58 -73.04
CA GLY A 136 15.79 -32.89 -73.53
C GLY A 136 15.34 -31.65 -72.77
N GLY A 137 15.96 -30.50 -73.07
CA GLY A 137 15.23 -29.25 -73.10
C GLY A 137 14.35 -29.19 -74.34
N ASN A 138 13.04 -29.44 -74.20
CA ASN A 138 12.02 -29.06 -75.17
C ASN A 138 11.09 -28.05 -74.51
N ALA A 139 11.33 -26.77 -74.78
CA ALA A 139 10.36 -25.70 -74.65
C ALA A 139 9.71 -25.46 -76.03
N ALA A 140 8.58 -26.11 -76.28
CA ALA A 140 7.54 -25.64 -77.20
C ALA A 140 6.44 -25.04 -76.30
N ARG A 141 5.96 -23.81 -76.53
CA ARG A 141 5.00 -23.43 -77.57
C ARG A 141 3.71 -24.23 -77.49
#